data_AF-A0A091F2B6-F1
#
_entry.id   AF-A0A091F2B6-F1
#
_cell.length_a   1.000
_cell.length_b   1.000
_cell.length_c   1.000
_cell.angle_alpha   90.00
_cell.angle_beta   90.00
_cell.angle_gamma   90.00
#
_symmetry.space_group_name_H-M   'P 1'
#
loop_
_entity.id
_entity.type
_entity.pdbx_description
1 polymer ?
#
loop_
_entity_poly.entity_id
_entity_poly.type
_entity_poly.pdbx_seq_one_letter_code
_entity_poly.pdbx_strand_id
1 'polypeptide(L)'
;QDGTAAHLTVINMPATTTHLSVGYVFFPDGRKAGIEWSNASLAEMAEDGIIQDEYGVSFTAGGKSFDVSAALDEQTCPVVYNGLTGNGVFHECIADFQLNGLTPGWGLVEFYYRDEAAQPVPNLQLGSKTEGPDPATKGS
;
A
#
# COMPACT_ATOMS: atom_id res chain seq x y z
N GLN A 1 7.55 -11.05 19.11
CA GLN A 1 8.37 -9.96 18.54
C GLN A 1 9.75 -9.96 19.17
N ASP A 2 10.81 -10.00 18.35
CA ASP A 2 12.23 -10.05 18.75
C ASP A 2 12.93 -8.67 18.69
N GLY A 3 12.19 -7.61 18.35
CA GLY A 3 12.70 -6.25 18.16
C GLY A 3 13.13 -5.94 16.72
N THR A 4 13.05 -6.90 15.80
CA THR A 4 13.26 -6.66 14.37
C THR A 4 12.07 -5.90 13.79
N ALA A 5 12.34 -4.88 12.98
CA ALA A 5 11.34 -4.15 12.21
C ALA A 5 11.80 -4.04 10.75
N ALA A 6 10.90 -4.27 9.80
CA ALA A 6 11.23 -4.25 8.37
C ALA A 6 10.23 -3.41 7.60
N HIS A 7 10.70 -2.84 6.49
CA HIS A 7 9.89 -2.15 5.49
C HIS A 7 10.37 -2.60 4.11
N LEU A 8 9.43 -2.99 3.25
CA LEU A 8 9.67 -3.36 1.86
C LEU A 8 8.56 -2.74 1.00
N THR A 9 8.95 -2.05 -0.06
CA THR A 9 8.04 -1.52 -1.09
C THR A 9 8.50 -2.05 -2.44
N VAL A 10 7.56 -2.56 -3.22
CA VAL A 10 7.78 -2.87 -4.65
C VAL A 10 6.97 -1.90 -5.48
N ILE A 11 7.63 -1.27 -6.45
CA ILE A 11 7.03 -0.26 -7.33
C ILE A 11 7.16 -0.74 -8.77
N ASN A 12 6.03 -0.73 -9.48
CA ASN A 12 5.99 -0.87 -10.93
C ASN A 12 5.24 0.33 -11.51
N MET A 13 5.96 1.16 -12.26
CA MET A 13 5.44 2.26 -13.05
C MET A 13 5.89 2.03 -14.50
N PRO A 14 5.05 1.44 -15.38
CA PRO A 14 5.44 1.05 -16.72
C PRO A 14 6.11 2.16 -17.56
N ALA A 15 5.77 3.42 -17.30
CA ALA A 15 6.32 4.58 -18.00
C ALA A 15 7.75 4.99 -17.56
N THR A 16 8.20 4.61 -16.36
CA THR A 16 9.44 5.14 -15.76
C THR A 16 10.30 4.09 -15.06
N THR A 17 9.67 3.12 -14.41
CA THR A 17 10.32 2.14 -13.54
C THR A 17 9.58 0.82 -13.63
N THR A 18 10.05 -0.10 -14.47
CA THR A 18 9.37 -1.39 -14.72
C THR A 18 9.34 -2.31 -13.49
N HIS A 19 10.33 -2.19 -12.60
CA HIS A 19 10.36 -2.90 -11.32
C HIS A 19 11.43 -2.28 -10.41
N LEU A 20 11.03 -1.87 -9.20
CA LEU A 20 11.94 -1.37 -8.16
C LEU A 20 11.53 -1.92 -6.80
N SER A 21 12.44 -2.63 -6.14
CA SER A 21 12.29 -3.04 -4.75
C SER A 21 13.16 -2.16 -3.86
N VAL A 22 12.57 -1.51 -2.86
CA VAL A 22 13.28 -0.66 -1.88
C VAL A 22 12.80 -0.98 -0.48
N GLY A 23 13.69 -0.84 0.50
CA GLY A 23 13.32 -1.14 1.87
C GLY A 23 14.51 -1.16 2.82
N TYR A 24 14.24 -1.52 4.07
CA TYR A 24 15.26 -1.70 5.09
C TYR A 24 14.80 -2.62 6.22
N VAL A 25 15.77 -3.11 6.98
CA VAL A 25 15.58 -3.81 8.26
C VAL A 25 16.27 -3.01 9.36
N PHE A 26 15.54 -2.74 10.43
CA PHE A 26 16.08 -2.36 11.74
C PHE A 26 16.28 -3.62 12.59
N PHE A 27 17.50 -3.81 13.03
CA PHE A 27 17.88 -4.91 13.91
C PHE A 27 17.69 -4.55 15.39
N PRO A 28 17.49 -5.53 16.27
CA PRO A 28 17.35 -5.29 17.71
C PRO A 28 18.56 -4.60 18.36
N ASP A 29 19.74 -4.70 17.73
CA ASP A 29 20.97 -4.03 18.14
C ASP A 29 21.06 -2.55 17.70
N GLY A 30 20.00 -2.02 17.07
CA GLY A 30 19.90 -0.65 16.60
C GLY A 30 20.50 -0.42 15.20
N ARG A 31 21.12 -1.41 14.58
CA ARG A 31 21.63 -1.28 13.20
C ARG A 31 20.49 -1.21 12.20
N LYS A 32 20.72 -0.50 11.08
CA LYS A 32 19.84 -0.46 9.91
C LYS A 32 20.59 -1.00 8.69
N ALA A 33 19.96 -1.88 7.92
CA ALA A 33 20.46 -2.30 6.62
C ALA A 33 19.40 -2.10 5.54
N GLY A 34 19.80 -1.67 4.35
CA GLY A 34 18.91 -1.64 3.19
C GLY A 34 18.63 -3.06 2.68
N ILE A 35 17.51 -3.22 1.99
CA ILE A 35 17.20 -4.45 1.25
C ILE A 35 18.19 -4.56 0.08
N GLU A 36 18.83 -5.71 -0.05
CA GLU A 36 19.82 -6.02 -1.08
C GLU A 36 19.17 -6.80 -2.24
N TRP A 37 18.18 -7.63 -1.93
CA TRP A 37 17.43 -8.45 -2.88
C TRP A 37 16.05 -8.80 -2.29
N SER A 38 15.05 -9.03 -3.15
CA SER A 38 13.72 -9.53 -2.80
C SER A 38 13.16 -10.36 -3.94
N ASN A 39 12.34 -11.37 -3.64
CA ASN A 39 11.54 -12.09 -4.63
C ASN A 39 10.15 -11.48 -4.87
N ALA A 40 9.80 -10.40 -4.16
CA ALA A 40 8.47 -9.81 -4.25
C ALA A 40 8.12 -9.43 -5.69
N SER A 41 6.99 -9.94 -6.17
CA SER A 41 6.51 -9.72 -7.53
C SER A 41 5.06 -9.23 -7.48
N LEU A 42 4.83 -8.00 -7.96
CA LEU A 42 3.47 -7.46 -8.05
C LEU A 42 2.58 -8.28 -8.97
N ALA A 43 3.14 -8.93 -9.99
CA ALA A 43 2.39 -9.82 -10.88
C ALA A 43 1.93 -11.11 -10.16
N GLU A 44 2.59 -11.51 -9.08
CA GLU A 44 2.18 -12.69 -8.30
C GLU A 44 1.29 -12.31 -7.11
N MET A 45 1.55 -11.14 -6.51
CA MET A 45 0.93 -10.72 -5.25
C MET A 45 -0.29 -9.80 -5.42
N ALA A 46 -0.43 -9.14 -6.57
CA ALA A 46 -1.38 -8.03 -6.72
C ALA A 46 -1.90 -7.89 -8.16
N GLU A 47 -1.96 -9.00 -8.90
CA GLU A 47 -2.52 -9.00 -10.26
C GLU A 47 -4.02 -8.65 -10.22
N ASP A 48 -4.44 -7.81 -11.18
CA ASP A 48 -5.82 -7.40 -11.40
C ASP A 48 -6.55 -6.74 -10.21
N GLY A 49 -5.80 -6.20 -9.25
CA GLY A 49 -6.39 -5.52 -8.09
C GLY A 49 -7.02 -6.48 -7.07
N ILE A 50 -6.77 -7.78 -7.20
CA ILE A 50 -7.28 -8.79 -6.26
C ILE A 50 -6.33 -8.87 -5.06
N ILE A 51 -6.86 -8.58 -3.88
CA ILE A 51 -6.15 -8.72 -2.61
C ILE A 51 -6.47 -10.10 -2.04
N GLN A 52 -5.42 -10.85 -1.70
CA GLN A 52 -5.47 -12.18 -1.11
C GLN A 52 -5.38 -12.06 0.42
N ASP A 53 -5.82 -13.09 1.13
CA ASP A 53 -5.79 -13.10 2.59
C ASP A 53 -4.39 -13.40 3.15
N GLU A 54 -3.55 -14.04 2.34
CA GLU A 54 -2.19 -14.45 2.74
C GLU A 54 -1.15 -14.03 1.70
N TYR A 55 0.02 -13.63 2.20
CA TYR A 55 1.17 -13.25 1.38
C TYR A 55 2.47 -13.83 1.90
N GLY A 56 3.41 -14.07 0.99
CA GLY A 56 4.77 -14.52 1.31
C GLY A 56 5.81 -13.74 0.51
N VAL A 57 6.91 -13.39 1.16
CA VAL A 57 8.06 -12.73 0.52
C VAL A 57 9.36 -13.16 1.20
N SER A 58 10.40 -13.32 0.41
CA SER A 58 11.77 -13.52 0.87
C SER A 58 12.63 -12.33 0.42
N PHE A 59 13.47 -11.83 1.33
CA PHE A 59 14.40 -10.75 1.01
C PHE A 59 15.71 -10.89 1.79
N THR A 60 16.75 -10.18 1.35
CA THR A 60 18.02 -10.08 2.07
C THR A 60 18.33 -8.66 2.51
N ALA A 61 18.93 -8.51 3.69
CA ALA A 61 19.43 -7.24 4.21
C ALA A 61 20.57 -7.45 5.20
N GLY A 62 21.66 -6.70 5.06
CA GLY A 62 22.80 -6.79 5.97
C GLY A 62 23.45 -8.17 5.96
N GLY A 63 23.46 -8.83 4.80
CA GLY A 63 23.97 -10.20 4.62
C GLY A 63 23.14 -11.31 5.27
N LYS A 64 21.89 -11.05 5.68
CA LYS A 64 20.96 -12.05 6.22
C LYS A 64 19.76 -12.23 5.29
N SER A 65 19.22 -13.45 5.25
CA SER A 65 17.96 -13.77 4.57
C SER A 65 16.79 -13.76 5.55
N PHE A 66 15.64 -13.32 5.07
CA PHE A 66 14.39 -13.22 5.82
C PHE A 66 13.27 -13.80 4.97
N ASP A 67 12.54 -14.77 5.52
CA ASP A 67 11.31 -15.31 4.93
C ASP A 67 10.14 -14.77 5.75
N VAL A 68 9.26 -14.00 5.11
CA VAL A 68 8.14 -13.32 5.77
C VAL A 68 6.84 -13.84 5.19
N SER A 69 5.92 -14.26 6.06
CA SER A 69 4.52 -14.47 5.70
C SER A 69 3.63 -13.45 6.40
N ALA A 70 2.54 -13.05 5.75
CA ALA A 70 1.54 -12.13 6.27
C ALA A 70 0.15 -12.76 6.11
N ALA A 71 -0.69 -12.66 7.13
CA ALA A 71 -2.11 -12.96 7.07
C ALA A 71 -2.88 -11.65 7.34
N LEU A 72 -3.69 -11.22 6.37
CA LEU A 72 -4.46 -9.99 6.45
C LEU A 72 -5.70 -10.19 7.32
N ASP A 73 -6.02 -9.16 8.09
CA ASP A 73 -7.32 -9.06 8.75
C ASP A 73 -8.30 -8.39 7.79
N GLU A 74 -9.15 -9.20 7.14
CA GLU A 74 -10.19 -8.75 6.20
C GLU A 74 -11.13 -7.68 6.80
N GLN A 75 -11.30 -7.66 8.12
CA GLN A 75 -12.19 -6.70 8.79
C GLN A 75 -11.56 -5.32 8.95
N THR A 76 -10.23 -5.21 8.74
CA THR A 76 -9.46 -3.99 8.93
C THR A 76 -8.62 -3.63 7.70
N CYS A 77 -9.26 -3.68 6.52
CA CYS A 77 -8.69 -3.17 5.27
C CYS A 77 -9.52 -2.01 4.66
N PRO A 78 -9.43 -0.78 5.21
CA PRO A 78 -10.03 0.40 4.59
C PRO A 78 -9.53 0.64 3.17
N VAL A 79 -10.45 1.10 2.32
CA VAL A 79 -10.15 1.58 0.97
C VAL A 79 -10.13 3.11 0.97
N VAL A 80 -9.01 3.69 0.56
CA VAL A 80 -8.81 5.15 0.48
C VAL A 80 -8.61 5.56 -0.97
N TYR A 81 -9.32 6.59 -1.44
CA TYR A 81 -9.21 7.09 -2.81
C TYR A 81 -8.33 8.35 -2.86
N ASN A 82 -7.39 8.40 -3.81
CA ASN A 82 -6.54 9.55 -4.03
C ASN A 82 -7.27 10.63 -4.84
N GLY A 83 -7.69 11.71 -4.17
CA GLY A 83 -8.38 12.84 -4.80
C GLY A 83 -9.89 12.63 -4.99
N LEU A 84 -10.56 13.59 -5.63
CA LEU A 84 -12.02 13.56 -5.85
C LEU A 84 -12.44 12.69 -7.04
N THR A 85 -11.50 12.39 -7.92
CA THR A 85 -11.61 11.44 -9.02
C THR A 85 -10.75 10.24 -8.62
N GLY A 86 -11.32 9.04 -8.50
CA GLY A 86 -10.69 7.84 -7.93
C GLY A 86 -9.51 7.27 -8.73
N ASN A 87 -8.65 8.11 -9.29
CA ASN A 87 -7.53 7.79 -10.17
C ASN A 87 -6.40 7.01 -9.46
N GLY A 88 -6.50 6.87 -8.14
CA GLY A 88 -5.65 6.01 -7.33
C GLY A 88 -6.46 5.43 -6.17
N VAL A 89 -6.27 4.14 -5.91
CA VAL A 89 -6.95 3.41 -4.84
C VAL A 89 -5.90 2.79 -3.95
N PHE A 90 -5.98 3.09 -2.66
CA PHE A 90 -5.18 2.46 -1.61
C PHE A 90 -6.02 1.44 -0.86
N HIS A 91 -5.42 0.31 -0.56
CA HIS A 91 -5.95 -0.67 0.38
C HIS A 91 -4.93 -0.82 1.49
N GLU A 92 -5.26 -0.34 2.69
CA GLU A 92 -4.39 -0.39 3.85
C GLU A 92 -4.90 -1.49 4.79
N CYS A 93 -4.31 -2.68 4.74
CA CYS A 93 -4.75 -3.80 5.55
C CYS A 93 -3.83 -4.02 6.77
N ILE A 94 -4.40 -4.21 7.95
CA ILE A 94 -3.64 -4.74 9.09
C ILE A 94 -3.33 -6.21 8.82
N ALA A 95 -2.13 -6.64 9.18
CA ALA A 95 -1.72 -8.03 9.02
C ALA A 95 -0.90 -8.54 10.21
N ASP A 96 -1.11 -9.82 10.52
CA ASP A 96 -0.24 -10.61 11.37
C ASP A 96 0.90 -11.19 10.54
N PHE A 97 2.13 -11.00 11.00
CA PHE A 97 3.33 -11.45 10.30
C PHE A 97 4.02 -12.60 11.03
N GLN A 98 4.64 -13.50 10.27
CA GLN A 98 5.63 -14.44 10.78
C GLN A 98 6.95 -14.27 10.05
N LEU A 99 8.03 -14.08 10.82
CA LEU A 99 9.38 -14.07 10.32
C LEU A 99 10.03 -15.45 10.52
N ASN A 100 10.55 -16.01 9.44
CA ASN A 100 11.16 -17.33 9.31
C ASN A 100 10.26 -18.45 9.88
N GLY A 101 8.93 -18.27 9.82
CA GLY A 101 7.91 -19.19 10.35
C GLY A 101 7.88 -19.34 11.87
N LEU A 102 8.65 -18.53 12.61
CA LEU A 102 8.85 -18.72 14.05
C LEU A 102 8.56 -17.47 14.88
N THR A 103 8.87 -16.29 14.33
CA THR A 103 8.81 -15.05 15.10
C THR A 103 7.56 -14.26 14.73
N PRO A 104 6.56 -14.17 15.62
CA PRO A 104 5.34 -13.41 15.33
C PRO A 104 5.58 -11.90 15.44
N GLY A 105 4.91 -11.16 14.56
CA GLY A 105 4.83 -9.71 14.51
C GLY A 105 3.48 -9.25 13.93
N TRP A 106 3.31 -7.94 13.81
CA TRP A 106 2.11 -7.32 13.23
C TRP A 106 2.53 -6.04 12.51
N GLY A 107 1.72 -5.59 11.56
CA GLY A 107 2.02 -4.39 10.79
C GLY A 107 0.95 -4.09 9.76
N LEU A 108 1.36 -3.41 8.69
CA LEU A 108 0.49 -3.01 7.59
C LEU A 108 0.98 -3.62 6.28
N VAL A 109 0.04 -4.01 5.44
CA VAL A 109 0.23 -4.27 4.01
C VAL A 109 -0.57 -3.21 3.26
N GLU A 110 0.09 -2.43 2.41
CA GLU A 110 -0.54 -1.39 1.60
C GLU A 110 -0.45 -1.77 0.12
N PHE A 111 -1.58 -1.73 -0.59
CA PHE A 111 -1.64 -1.85 -2.03
C PHE A 111 -2.05 -0.51 -2.64
N TYR A 112 -1.28 -0.01 -3.59
CA TYR A 112 -1.60 1.19 -4.35
C TYR A 112 -1.77 0.87 -5.82
N TYR A 113 -3.00 0.99 -6.30
CA TYR A 113 -3.34 0.79 -7.71
C TYR A 113 -3.61 2.13 -8.37
N ARG A 114 -3.11 2.28 -9.60
CA ARG A 114 -3.47 3.38 -10.49
C ARG A 114 -4.68 2.95 -11.31
N ASP A 115 -5.79 3.68 -11.18
CA ASP A 115 -6.98 3.44 -12.00
C ASP A 115 -7.02 4.45 -13.15
N GLU A 116 -6.62 4.02 -14.36
CA GLU A 116 -6.72 4.87 -15.57
C GLU A 116 -8.15 4.94 -16.14
N ALA A 117 -9.07 4.08 -15.68
CA ALA A 117 -10.49 4.07 -16.08
C ALA A 117 -11.41 4.75 -15.06
N ALA A 118 -10.82 5.46 -14.09
CA ALA A 118 -11.45 5.95 -12.87
C ALA A 118 -12.87 6.51 -13.06
N GLN A 119 -13.79 5.93 -12.29
CA GLN A 119 -15.12 6.48 -12.07
C GLN A 119 -15.08 7.47 -10.89
N PRO A 120 -16.04 8.41 -10.79
CA PRO A 120 -16.18 9.25 -9.60
C PRO A 120 -16.28 8.40 -8.32
N VAL A 121 -15.69 8.88 -7.23
CA VAL A 121 -15.71 8.16 -5.93
C VAL A 121 -17.17 7.84 -5.55
N PRO A 122 -17.52 6.57 -5.28
CA PRO A 122 -18.87 6.20 -4.90
C PRO A 122 -19.34 6.98 -3.66
N ASN A 123 -20.58 7.45 -3.66
CA ASN A 123 -21.20 8.26 -2.59
C ASN A 123 -20.57 9.63 -2.31
N LEU A 124 -19.71 10.15 -3.21
CA LEU A 124 -19.24 11.53 -3.14
C LEU A 124 -20.38 12.50 -3.53
N GLN A 125 -21.24 12.86 -2.58
CA GLN A 125 -22.11 14.03 -2.75
C GLN A 125 -21.26 15.29 -2.63
N LEU A 126 -20.76 15.79 -3.76
CA LEU A 126 -20.35 17.20 -3.82
C LEU A 126 -21.59 18.00 -3.45
N GLY A 127 -21.53 18.72 -2.32
CA GLY A 127 -22.57 19.65 -1.91
C GLY A 127 -22.97 20.49 -3.11
N SER A 128 -24.27 20.50 -3.42
CA SER A 128 -24.86 21.26 -4.52
C SER A 128 -24.21 22.62 -4.60
N LYS A 129 -23.66 22.98 -5.77
CA LYS A 129 -23.23 24.34 -6.08
C LYS A 129 -24.26 25.30 -5.49
N THR A 130 -23.89 26.05 -4.45
CA THR A 130 -24.64 27.23 -4.07
C THR A 130 -24.58 28.14 -5.28
N GLU A 131 -25.70 28.27 -5.99
CA GLU A 131 -25.92 29.37 -6.91
C GLU A 131 -25.69 30.66 -6.12
N GLY A 132 -24.54 31.30 -6.37
CA GLY A 132 -24.30 32.64 -5.87
C GLY A 132 -25.38 33.57 -6.43
N PRO A 133 -25.77 34.62 -5.69
CA PRO A 133 -26.85 35.49 -6.11
C PRO A 133 -26.51 36.15 -7.44
N ASP A 134 -27.50 36.13 -8.34
CA ASP A 134 -27.44 36.68 -9.69
C ASP A 134 -27.11 38.19 -9.63
N PRO A 135 -26.04 38.69 -10.27
CA PRO A 135 -25.68 40.10 -10.24
C PRO A 135 -26.52 40.87 -11.27
N ALA A 136 -27.84 40.82 -11.14
CA ALA A 136 -28.76 41.56 -11.98
C ALA A 136 -29.91 42.15 -11.15
N THR A 137 -29.55 43.04 -10.22
CA THR A 137 -30.49 44.05 -9.75
C THR A 137 -29.74 45.37 -9.61
N LYS A 138 -29.48 46.02 -10.75
CA LYS A 138 -29.21 47.46 -10.80
C LYS A 138 -30.54 48.18 -10.61
N GLY A 139 -30.52 49.16 -9.72
CA GLY A 139 -31.70 49.90 -9.29
C GLY A 139 -32.41 50.69 -10.39
N SER A 140 -33.66 51.00 -10.08
CA SER A 140 -34.33 52.26 -10.36
C SER A 140 -35.30 52.55 -9.23
#